data_AF-A0A0Q9TY96-F1
#
_entry.id   AF-A0A0Q9TY96-F1
#
_cell.length_a   1.000
_cell.length_b   1.000
_cell.length_c   1.000
_cell.angle_alpha   90.00
_cell.angle_beta   90.00
_cell.angle_gamma   90.00
#
_symmetry.space_group_name_H-M   'P 1'
#
loop_
_entity.id
_entity.type
_entity.pdbx_description
1 polymer ?
#
loop_
_entity_poly.entity_id
_entity_poly.type
_entity_poly.pdbx_seq_one_letter_code
_entity_poly.pdbx_strand_id
1 'polypeptide(L)'
;MAAALDVLPPGWHVHHDRLLRPGRTRTNLDHIVIGPSGLYLVDTKNWAGGTSVHDGNLWQHTSSSSPKGRELDAVARFAGEMEKTLGLPVVPVIALAGGHSTSFPRQRVRGVEIIPFDGLAAWLLDQPQAPGPEGTDLLSRRVAHAYPSASTEPAGTDPDVLTVADVLGAERSTARRTPSPVMVRDTSRPRHRGRARRRPRRRGSVVSALVGLVALWAFSHVGPHLFSNLGAQLGSVVSPAATGSYPLDAPSPAKACQSLGRITVQKVTAAQSALVVPTPDEDTCSWWLAKPRYAFQSPDLMVRTGGSVDRRFAANGTTGARVDMTPGEVSAWIPVNTRLDGWRAGTRARQPFMISLRFTYPQGASHAKARAVEAAAEKKVTRLAEELAKALPARPST
;
A
#
# COMPACT_ATOMS: atom_id res chain seq x y z
N MET A 1 19.59 -11.79 -8.77
CA MET A 1 18.24 -11.21 -8.85
C MET A 1 18.25 -9.85 -9.54
N ALA A 2 19.00 -8.85 -9.04
CA ALA A 2 19.11 -7.52 -9.66
C ALA A 2 19.37 -7.58 -11.19
N ALA A 3 20.35 -8.39 -11.61
CA ALA A 3 20.69 -8.60 -13.02
C ALA A 3 19.54 -9.00 -13.96
N ALA A 4 18.49 -9.68 -13.49
CA ALA A 4 17.36 -10.05 -14.35
C ALA A 4 16.26 -8.99 -14.42
N LEU A 5 16.35 -7.95 -13.59
CA LEU A 5 15.49 -6.77 -13.71
C LEU A 5 16.19 -5.64 -14.47
N ASP A 6 17.53 -5.69 -14.58
CA ASP A 6 18.34 -4.76 -15.37
C ASP A 6 18.08 -4.86 -16.88
N VAL A 7 17.43 -5.94 -17.35
CA VAL A 7 17.05 -6.14 -18.76
C VAL A 7 15.74 -5.42 -19.14
N LEU A 8 15.06 -4.78 -18.19
CA LEU A 8 13.82 -4.05 -18.48
C LEU A 8 14.12 -2.81 -19.35
N PRO A 9 13.27 -2.51 -20.35
CA PRO A 9 13.50 -1.43 -21.30
C PRO A 9 13.29 -0.05 -20.65
N PRO A 10 13.64 1.04 -21.35
CA PRO A 10 13.33 2.40 -20.91
C PRO A 10 11.85 2.58 -20.56
N GLY A 11 11.58 3.42 -19.54
CA GLY A 11 10.24 3.61 -18.96
C GLY A 11 9.94 2.65 -17.80
N TRP A 12 10.81 1.69 -17.53
CA TRP A 12 10.81 0.89 -16.31
C TRP A 12 11.85 1.40 -15.32
N HIS A 13 11.50 1.37 -14.04
CA HIS A 13 12.37 1.75 -12.93
C HIS A 13 12.38 0.64 -11.89
N VAL A 14 13.56 0.35 -11.35
CA VAL A 14 13.73 -0.68 -10.33
C VAL A 14 14.43 -0.07 -9.13
N HIS A 15 13.78 -0.14 -7.97
CA HIS A 15 14.35 0.26 -6.70
C HIS A 15 14.65 -0.99 -5.88
N HIS A 16 15.93 -1.31 -5.76
CA HIS A 16 16.39 -2.42 -4.92
C HIS A 16 16.56 -1.97 -3.46
N ASP A 17 16.43 -2.92 -2.54
CA ASP A 17 16.79 -2.85 -1.12
C ASP A 17 16.28 -1.58 -0.43
N ARG A 18 14.95 -1.51 -0.27
CA ARG A 18 14.25 -0.35 0.31
C ARG A 18 13.68 -0.66 1.68
N LEU A 19 13.53 0.37 2.52
CA LEU A 19 12.89 0.24 3.83
C LEU A 19 11.40 0.52 3.72
N LEU A 20 10.57 -0.41 4.19
CA LEU A 20 9.11 -0.22 4.21
C LEU A 20 8.68 0.90 5.17
N ARG A 21 9.32 0.99 6.34
CA ARG A 21 8.99 1.97 7.40
C ARG A 21 10.26 2.58 8.00
N PRO A 22 10.91 3.51 7.30
CA PRO A 22 12.09 4.20 7.84
C PRO A 22 11.82 4.77 9.24
N GLY A 23 12.78 4.59 10.15
CA GLY A 23 12.69 5.05 11.55
C GLY A 23 11.80 4.23 12.49
N ARG A 24 11.03 3.24 12.00
CA ARG A 24 10.18 2.39 12.85
C ARG A 24 10.56 0.91 12.81
N THR A 25 10.81 0.36 11.63
CA THR A 25 11.23 -1.05 11.47
C THR A 25 12.30 -1.18 10.40
N ARG A 26 13.16 -2.20 10.53
CA ARG A 26 14.15 -2.57 9.50
C ARG A 26 13.59 -3.62 8.53
N THR A 27 12.35 -3.41 8.11
CA THR A 27 11.71 -4.31 7.16
C THR A 27 12.16 -3.93 5.76
N ASN A 28 12.94 -4.81 5.14
CA ASN A 28 13.44 -4.59 3.79
C ASN A 28 12.41 -5.06 2.76
N LEU A 29 12.37 -4.31 1.66
CA LEU A 29 11.67 -4.61 0.42
C LEU A 29 12.75 -4.93 -0.59
N ASP A 30 12.76 -6.16 -1.10
CA ASP A 30 13.82 -6.61 -1.99
C ASP A 30 13.85 -5.73 -3.24
N HIS A 31 12.75 -5.68 -3.99
CA HIS A 31 12.64 -4.92 -5.22
C HIS A 31 11.26 -4.27 -5.37
N ILE A 32 11.25 -2.98 -5.70
CA ILE A 32 10.05 -2.26 -6.15
C ILE A 32 10.24 -1.97 -7.63
N VAL A 33 9.37 -2.52 -8.49
CA VAL A 33 9.43 -2.34 -9.93
C VAL A 33 8.28 -1.44 -10.36
N ILE A 34 8.60 -0.37 -11.09
CA ILE A 34 7.64 0.55 -11.68
C ILE A 34 7.79 0.43 -13.18
N GLY A 35 6.68 0.30 -13.89
CA GLY A 35 6.67 0.36 -15.33
C GLY A 35 5.35 0.88 -15.86
N PRO A 36 5.22 0.97 -17.18
CA PRO A 36 3.98 1.38 -17.81
C PRO A 36 2.77 0.51 -17.46
N SER A 37 2.98 -0.73 -17.01
CA SER A 37 1.92 -1.65 -16.60
C SER A 37 1.53 -1.54 -15.11
N GLY A 38 2.24 -0.71 -14.34
CA GLY A 38 1.95 -0.43 -12.93
C GLY A 38 3.14 -0.62 -11.99
N LEU A 39 2.81 -0.83 -10.71
CA LEU A 39 3.75 -0.92 -9.59
C LEU A 39 3.73 -2.33 -8.99
N TYR A 40 4.91 -2.91 -8.80
CA TYR A 40 5.09 -4.28 -8.31
C TYR A 40 6.03 -4.30 -7.12
N LEU A 41 5.63 -4.97 -6.04
CA LEU A 41 6.53 -5.35 -4.96
C LEU A 41 7.00 -6.78 -5.22
N VAL A 42 8.26 -6.94 -5.57
CA VAL A 42 8.86 -8.24 -5.84
C VAL A 42 9.73 -8.64 -4.65
N ASP A 43 9.31 -9.69 -3.95
CA ASP A 43 10.08 -10.38 -2.93
C ASP A 43 10.73 -11.63 -3.54
N THR A 44 12.02 -11.80 -3.30
CA THR A 44 12.81 -12.86 -3.92
C THR A 44 13.02 -14.00 -2.95
N LYS A 45 12.63 -15.21 -3.35
CA LYS A 45 12.80 -16.42 -2.54
C LYS A 45 13.66 -17.44 -3.26
N ASN A 46 14.87 -17.61 -2.74
CA ASN A 46 15.78 -18.68 -3.14
C ASN A 46 15.60 -19.90 -2.23
N TRP A 47 14.46 -20.58 -2.36
CA TRP A 47 14.17 -21.78 -1.58
C TRP A 47 14.83 -23.01 -2.18
N ALA A 48 15.40 -23.86 -1.32
CA ALA A 48 15.91 -25.16 -1.73
C ALA A 48 14.77 -26.15 -2.02
N GLY A 49 15.05 -27.17 -2.84
CA GLY A 49 14.08 -28.18 -3.22
C GLY A 49 12.98 -27.67 -4.15
N GLY A 50 11.95 -28.49 -4.37
CA GLY A 50 10.82 -28.17 -5.24
C GLY A 50 9.79 -27.29 -4.56
N THR A 51 8.93 -26.63 -5.34
CA THR A 51 7.77 -25.89 -4.83
C THR A 51 6.50 -26.37 -5.53
N SER A 52 5.38 -26.42 -4.80
CA SER A 52 4.08 -26.74 -5.37
C SER A 52 2.97 -25.96 -4.68
N VAL A 53 1.77 -25.99 -5.25
CA VAL A 53 0.57 -25.42 -4.62
C VAL A 53 -0.33 -26.55 -4.18
N HIS A 54 -0.72 -26.52 -2.91
CA HIS A 54 -1.62 -27.50 -2.30
C HIS A 54 -2.52 -26.81 -1.27
N ASP A 55 -3.82 -27.11 -1.32
CA ASP A 55 -4.86 -26.48 -0.48
C ASP A 55 -4.82 -24.95 -0.48
N GLY A 56 -4.65 -24.36 -1.66
CA GLY A 56 -4.60 -22.91 -1.83
C GLY A 56 -3.40 -22.23 -1.16
N ASN A 57 -2.35 -23.00 -0.85
CA ASN A 57 -1.13 -22.51 -0.23
C ASN A 57 0.10 -22.96 -1.01
N LEU A 58 1.19 -22.20 -0.88
CA LEU A 58 2.47 -22.55 -1.46
C LEU A 58 3.23 -23.46 -0.51
N TRP A 59 3.83 -24.53 -1.03
CA TRP A 59 4.60 -25.50 -0.29
C TRP A 59 6.01 -25.59 -0.84
N GLN A 60 6.98 -25.71 0.06
CA GLN A 60 8.37 -26.04 -0.26
C GLN A 60 8.62 -27.50 0.11
N HIS A 61 9.18 -28.26 -0.83
CA HIS A 61 9.49 -29.68 -0.70
C HIS A 61 11.00 -29.87 -0.62
N THR A 62 11.47 -30.14 0.59
CA THR A 62 12.85 -30.59 0.86
C THR A 62 12.82 -31.98 1.51
N SER A 63 13.75 -32.32 2.40
CA SER A 63 13.63 -33.50 3.25
C SER A 63 12.40 -33.46 4.15
N SER A 64 11.91 -32.26 4.48
CA SER A 64 10.60 -32.03 5.05
C SER A 64 9.82 -31.00 4.21
N SER A 65 8.55 -31.30 3.94
CA SER A 65 7.67 -30.37 3.24
C SER A 65 7.13 -29.34 4.23
N SER A 66 7.16 -28.06 3.87
CA SER A 66 6.68 -26.97 4.74
C SER A 66 5.79 -25.97 3.99
N PRO A 67 4.70 -25.49 4.60
CA PRO A 67 3.84 -24.48 4.00
C PRO A 67 4.49 -23.09 4.11
N LYS A 68 4.25 -22.25 3.09
CA LYS A 68 4.82 -20.90 2.93
C LYS A 68 3.78 -19.78 2.99
N GLY A 69 2.67 -20.07 3.68
CA GLY A 69 1.57 -19.12 3.83
C GLY A 69 1.96 -17.84 4.56
N ARG A 70 2.88 -17.91 5.51
CA ARG A 70 3.34 -16.72 6.25
C ARG A 70 4.12 -15.76 5.35
N GLU A 71 4.93 -16.30 4.46
CA GLU A 71 5.69 -15.54 3.47
C GLU A 71 4.75 -14.87 2.46
N LEU A 72 3.75 -15.59 1.96
CA LEU A 72 2.70 -15.03 1.10
C LEU A 72 1.97 -13.86 1.79
N ASP A 73 1.51 -14.08 3.02
CA ASP A 73 0.78 -13.07 3.77
C ASP A 73 1.65 -11.85 4.10
N ALA A 74 2.96 -12.05 4.33
CA ALA A 74 3.88 -10.97 4.58
C ALA A 74 4.04 -10.07 3.36
N VAL A 75 4.24 -10.65 2.16
CA VAL A 75 4.40 -9.89 0.91
C VAL A 75 3.11 -9.16 0.55
N ALA A 76 1.95 -9.82 0.68
CA ALA A 76 0.65 -9.19 0.47
C ALA A 76 0.43 -8.01 1.42
N ARG A 77 0.76 -8.17 2.72
CA ARG A 77 0.66 -7.08 3.69
C ARG A 77 1.59 -5.92 3.36
N PHE A 78 2.84 -6.18 2.95
CA PHE A 78 3.77 -5.14 2.56
C PHE A 78 3.27 -4.35 1.34
N ALA A 79 2.78 -5.03 0.32
CA ALA A 79 2.15 -4.39 -0.83
C ALA A 79 0.95 -3.52 -0.38
N GLY A 80 0.05 -4.05 0.45
CA GLY A 80 -1.09 -3.28 0.96
C GLY A 80 -0.71 -2.10 1.87
N GLU A 81 0.45 -2.12 2.53
CA GLU A 81 1.00 -0.96 3.23
C GLU A 81 1.55 0.09 2.25
N MET A 82 2.18 -0.37 1.16
CA MET A 82 2.65 0.51 0.11
C MET A 82 1.49 1.19 -0.61
N GLU A 83 0.43 0.45 -0.91
CA GLU A 83 -0.79 1.00 -1.52
C GLU A 83 -1.37 2.16 -0.70
N LYS A 84 -1.48 1.98 0.62
CA LYS A 84 -1.98 3.02 1.53
C LYS A 84 -1.11 4.27 1.54
N THR A 85 0.20 4.10 1.38
CA THR A 85 1.17 5.20 1.43
C THR A 85 1.23 5.96 0.10
N LEU A 86 1.15 5.24 -1.01
CA LEU A 86 1.28 5.81 -2.36
C LEU A 86 -0.05 6.25 -2.97
N GLY A 87 -1.17 5.71 -2.48
CA GLY A 87 -2.49 5.91 -3.07
C GLY A 87 -2.70 5.19 -4.41
N LEU A 88 -1.85 4.20 -4.72
CA LEU A 88 -1.82 3.47 -5.99
C LEU A 88 -1.74 1.97 -5.72
N PRO A 89 -2.39 1.11 -6.54
CA PRO A 89 -2.28 -0.35 -6.41
C PRO A 89 -0.83 -0.83 -6.53
N VAL A 90 -0.47 -1.84 -5.73
CA VAL A 90 0.86 -2.46 -5.71
C VAL A 90 0.66 -3.96 -5.83
N VAL A 91 1.16 -4.55 -6.92
CA VAL A 91 1.02 -5.99 -7.14
C VAL A 91 2.07 -6.74 -6.31
N PRO A 92 1.69 -7.59 -5.35
CA PRO A 92 2.62 -8.44 -4.63
C PRO A 92 3.08 -9.61 -5.51
N VAL A 93 4.38 -9.79 -5.61
CA VAL A 93 5.02 -10.83 -6.42
C VAL A 93 6.07 -11.55 -5.55
N ILE A 94 6.03 -12.88 -5.56
CA ILE A 94 7.17 -13.70 -5.13
C ILE A 94 7.86 -14.25 -6.36
N ALA A 95 9.14 -13.90 -6.51
CA ALA A 95 10.00 -14.47 -7.52
C ALA A 95 10.79 -15.66 -6.95
N LEU A 96 10.59 -16.85 -7.54
CA LEU A 96 11.25 -18.07 -7.11
C LEU A 96 12.60 -18.23 -7.83
N ALA A 97 13.69 -18.07 -7.08
CA ALA A 97 15.06 -18.11 -7.60
C ALA A 97 15.82 -19.42 -7.29
N GLY A 98 15.15 -20.40 -6.67
CA GLY A 98 15.74 -21.71 -6.35
C GLY A 98 15.96 -22.59 -7.58
N GLY A 99 16.97 -23.46 -7.57
CA GLY A 99 17.35 -24.27 -8.74
C GLY A 99 16.26 -25.22 -9.31
N HIS A 100 15.18 -25.48 -8.57
CA HIS A 100 14.03 -26.28 -9.03
C HIS A 100 12.79 -25.44 -9.32
N SER A 101 12.89 -24.09 -9.31
CA SER A 101 11.73 -23.22 -9.52
C SER A 101 11.34 -23.05 -10.98
N THR A 102 12.24 -23.33 -11.93
CA THR A 102 12.02 -23.17 -13.38
C THR A 102 10.81 -23.97 -13.88
N SER A 103 10.54 -25.14 -13.28
CA SER A 103 9.39 -25.97 -13.64
C SER A 103 8.08 -25.56 -12.95
N PHE A 104 8.12 -24.56 -12.06
CA PHE A 104 6.92 -24.12 -11.36
C PHE A 104 6.01 -23.32 -12.31
N PRO A 105 4.73 -23.68 -12.47
CA PRO A 105 3.83 -22.93 -13.34
C PRO A 105 3.52 -21.58 -12.71
N ARG A 106 3.61 -20.51 -13.50
CA ARG A 106 3.19 -19.16 -13.11
C ARG A 106 1.75 -19.20 -12.64
N GLN A 107 1.49 -18.79 -11.41
CA GLN A 107 0.16 -18.81 -10.85
C GLN A 107 0.04 -17.87 -9.66
N ARG A 108 -1.20 -17.49 -9.34
CA ARG A 108 -1.51 -16.67 -8.18
C ARG A 108 -1.94 -17.53 -7.00
N VAL A 109 -1.38 -17.25 -5.82
CA VAL A 109 -1.70 -17.97 -4.58
C VAL A 109 -1.95 -16.93 -3.48
N ARG A 110 -3.12 -16.98 -2.83
CA ARG A 110 -3.51 -16.04 -1.75
C ARG A 110 -3.32 -14.55 -2.15
N GLY A 111 -3.66 -14.22 -3.40
CA GLY A 111 -3.52 -12.84 -3.92
C GLY A 111 -2.10 -12.43 -4.33
N VAL A 112 -1.10 -13.31 -4.19
CA VAL A 112 0.30 -13.04 -4.57
C VAL A 112 0.65 -13.78 -5.86
N GLU A 113 1.29 -13.08 -6.80
CA GLU A 113 1.81 -13.67 -8.03
C GLU A 113 3.07 -14.47 -7.76
N ILE A 114 3.10 -15.75 -8.14
CA ILE A 114 4.25 -16.63 -7.94
C ILE A 114 4.88 -16.92 -9.30
N ILE A 115 6.08 -16.37 -9.52
CA ILE A 115 6.72 -16.36 -10.83
C ILE A 115 8.12 -16.97 -10.71
N PRO A 116 8.50 -17.94 -11.56
CA PRO A 116 9.88 -18.38 -11.69
C PRO A 116 10.79 -17.19 -12.07
N PHE A 117 11.97 -17.11 -11.45
CA PHE A 117 12.86 -15.95 -11.59
C PHE A 117 13.23 -15.64 -13.05
N ASP A 118 13.54 -16.68 -13.82
CA ASP A 118 13.88 -16.60 -15.24
C ASP A 118 12.73 -16.07 -16.11
N GLY A 119 11.49 -16.29 -15.69
CA GLY A 119 10.30 -15.78 -16.35
C GLY A 119 9.84 -14.40 -15.91
N LEU A 120 10.48 -13.77 -14.91
CA LEU A 120 9.97 -12.57 -14.26
C LEU A 120 9.93 -11.36 -15.19
N ALA A 121 11.03 -11.05 -15.89
CA ALA A 121 11.09 -9.89 -16.79
C ALA A 121 10.08 -10.02 -17.94
N ALA A 122 10.03 -11.20 -18.57
CA ALA A 122 9.05 -11.48 -19.61
C ALA A 122 7.61 -11.36 -19.09
N TRP A 123 7.34 -11.84 -17.89
CA TRP A 123 6.03 -11.68 -17.26
C TRP A 123 5.71 -10.20 -17.02
N LEU A 124 6.63 -9.40 -16.47
CA LEU A 124 6.43 -7.96 -16.27
C LEU A 124 6.09 -7.24 -17.58
N LEU A 125 6.81 -7.54 -18.66
CA LEU A 125 6.58 -6.94 -19.98
C LEU A 125 5.27 -7.36 -20.64
N ASP A 126 4.81 -8.58 -20.39
CA ASP A 126 3.52 -9.07 -20.86
C ASP A 126 2.33 -8.48 -20.06
N GLN A 127 2.62 -7.75 -18.97
CA GLN A 127 1.56 -7.09 -18.23
C GLN A 127 0.95 -5.97 -19.08
N PRO A 128 -0.38 -5.93 -19.22
CA PRO A 128 -1.02 -4.90 -20.00
C PRO A 128 -0.66 -3.50 -19.48
N GLN A 129 -0.31 -2.62 -20.41
CA GLN A 129 0.01 -1.23 -20.10
C GLN A 129 -1.21 -0.56 -19.42
N ALA A 130 -0.93 0.24 -18.41
CA ALA A 130 -1.91 1.01 -17.64
C ALA A 130 -1.57 2.50 -17.85
N PRO A 131 -2.42 3.29 -18.52
CA PRO A 131 -2.25 4.74 -18.58
C PRO A 131 -2.48 5.37 -17.20
N GLY A 132 -1.46 5.31 -16.34
CA GLY A 132 -1.47 6.00 -15.07
C GLY A 132 -1.51 7.53 -15.26
N PRO A 133 -2.21 8.29 -14.39
CA PRO A 133 -2.24 9.74 -14.45
C PRO A 133 -0.89 10.39 -14.10
N GLU A 134 0.00 9.63 -13.46
CA GLU A 134 1.36 10.03 -13.11
C GLU A 134 2.34 9.23 -13.96
N GLY A 135 3.21 9.92 -14.71
CA GLY A 135 4.25 9.26 -15.50
C GLY A 135 5.18 8.41 -14.61
N THR A 136 5.73 7.33 -15.17
CA THR A 136 6.57 6.35 -14.45
C THR A 136 7.77 7.00 -13.73
N ASP A 137 8.34 8.06 -14.29
CA ASP A 137 9.43 8.84 -13.69
C ASP A 137 9.02 9.55 -12.39
N LEU A 138 7.84 10.18 -12.36
CA LEU A 138 7.33 10.88 -11.18
C LEU A 138 6.99 9.89 -10.07
N LEU A 139 6.36 8.77 -10.43
CA LEU A 139 6.07 7.69 -9.50
C LEU A 139 7.37 7.07 -8.94
N SER A 140 8.39 6.88 -9.77
CA SER A 140 9.71 6.41 -9.32
C SER A 140 10.33 7.34 -8.27
N ARG A 141 10.30 8.65 -8.48
CA ARG A 141 10.77 9.62 -7.49
C ARG A 141 9.97 9.57 -6.19
N ARG A 142 8.65 9.46 -6.27
CA ARG A 142 7.77 9.32 -5.10
C ARG A 142 8.10 8.05 -4.30
N VAL A 143 8.29 6.92 -4.98
CA VAL A 143 8.69 5.65 -4.37
C VAL A 143 10.05 5.78 -3.68
N ALA A 144 11.04 6.38 -4.34
CA ALA A 144 12.37 6.57 -3.76
C ALA A 144 12.35 7.44 -2.49
N HIS A 145 11.50 8.46 -2.45
CA HIS A 145 11.31 9.32 -1.28
C HIS A 145 10.57 8.62 -0.14
N ALA A 146 9.49 7.89 -0.45
CA ALA A 146 8.69 7.18 0.54
C ALA A 146 9.42 5.97 1.15
N TYR A 147 10.24 5.30 0.34
CA TYR A 147 10.98 4.09 0.71
C TYR A 147 12.49 4.30 0.47
N PRO A 148 13.21 4.88 1.45
CA PRO A 148 14.64 5.11 1.33
C PRO A 148 15.40 3.77 1.27
N SER A 149 16.64 3.81 0.78
CA SER A 149 17.48 2.62 0.73
C SER A 149 17.77 2.07 2.14
N ALA A 150 17.73 0.75 2.28
CA ALA A 150 18.09 0.07 3.52
C ALA A 150 19.61 0.01 3.74
N SER A 151 20.38 0.04 2.64
CA SER A 151 21.82 0.19 2.63
C SER A 151 22.19 1.67 2.73
N THR A 152 22.33 2.19 3.95
CA THR A 152 23.02 3.46 4.17
C THR A 152 24.53 3.19 4.26
N GLU A 153 25.26 3.36 3.16
CA GLU A 153 26.55 4.04 3.28
C GLU A 153 26.24 5.42 3.91
N PRO A 154 27.00 5.90 4.92
CA PRO A 154 26.75 7.22 5.47
C PRO A 154 26.84 8.22 4.33
N ALA A 155 25.81 9.08 4.23
CA ALA A 155 25.77 10.15 3.25
C ALA A 155 27.11 10.88 3.23
N GLY A 156 27.93 10.59 2.21
CA GLY A 156 28.92 11.53 1.74
C GLY A 156 28.14 12.80 1.46
N THR A 157 28.57 13.86 2.13
CA THR A 157 27.98 15.20 2.08
C THR A 157 27.84 15.61 0.62
N ASP A 158 26.62 15.61 0.09
CA ASP A 158 26.33 16.23 -1.20
C ASP A 158 25.85 17.66 -0.91
N PRO A 159 26.65 18.70 -1.22
CA PRO A 159 26.37 20.08 -0.84
C PRO A 159 25.49 20.78 -1.88
N ASP A 160 24.41 20.15 -2.34
CA ASP A 160 23.57 20.75 -3.39
C ASP A 160 22.08 20.38 -3.32
N VAL A 161 21.54 20.31 -2.10
CA VAL A 161 20.08 20.41 -1.91
C VAL A 161 19.73 21.89 -1.83
N LEU A 162 19.40 22.48 -2.98
CA LEU A 162 18.83 23.83 -3.05
C LEU A 162 17.55 23.87 -2.20
N THR A 163 17.59 24.65 -1.14
CA THR A 163 16.42 24.89 -0.30
C THR A 163 15.52 25.94 -0.95
N VAL A 164 14.25 25.98 -0.57
CA VAL A 164 13.30 27.01 -1.02
C VAL A 164 13.81 28.43 -0.69
N ALA A 165 14.68 28.58 0.32
CA ALA A 165 15.34 29.83 0.65
C ALA A 165 16.40 30.26 -0.39
N ASP A 166 17.08 29.29 -1.04
CA ASP A 166 18.10 29.57 -2.06
C ASP A 166 17.48 30.03 -3.38
N VAL A 167 16.31 29.49 -3.73
CA VAL A 167 15.52 29.92 -4.91
C VAL A 167 14.92 31.32 -4.72
N LEU A 168 14.58 31.69 -3.48
CA LEU A 168 14.01 33.00 -3.14
C LEU A 168 15.06 34.07 -2.79
N GLY A 169 16.30 33.66 -2.50
CA GLY A 169 17.42 34.56 -2.16
C GLY A 169 18.25 35.03 -3.36
N ALA A 170 18.10 34.40 -4.53
CA ALA A 170 18.94 34.63 -5.71
C ALA A 170 18.72 35.99 -6.41
N GLU A 171 17.69 36.76 -6.05
CA GLU A 171 17.44 38.08 -6.65
C GLU A 171 18.20 39.25 -5.99
N ARG A 172 18.99 39.01 -4.94
CA ARG A 172 19.71 40.09 -4.24
C ARG A 172 21.14 39.72 -3.85
N SER A 173 22.01 39.39 -4.81
CA SER A 173 23.45 39.58 -4.58
C SER A 173 24.27 39.53 -5.87
N THR A 174 24.37 40.66 -6.56
CA THR A 174 25.46 40.93 -7.50
C THR A 174 26.49 41.83 -6.83
N ALA A 175 27.48 41.25 -6.13
CA ALA A 175 28.73 41.95 -5.82
C ALA A 175 29.85 41.00 -5.35
N ARG A 176 30.60 40.47 -6.33
CA ARG A 176 32.07 40.54 -6.44
C ARG A 176 32.90 40.55 -5.13
N ARG A 177 33.72 39.51 -4.90
CA ARG A 177 35.17 39.65 -4.64
C ARG A 177 35.95 38.33 -4.74
N THR A 178 37.04 38.41 -5.48
CA THR A 178 38.07 37.40 -5.75
C THR A 178 39.01 37.17 -4.54
N PRO A 179 39.84 36.10 -4.56
CA PRO A 179 40.49 35.52 -3.38
C PRO A 179 41.97 35.93 -3.22
N SER A 180 42.55 35.62 -2.06
CA SER A 180 44.00 35.43 -1.93
C SER A 180 44.38 34.50 -0.75
N PRO A 181 45.58 33.88 -0.81
CA PRO A 181 45.94 32.61 -0.16
C PRO A 181 46.91 32.82 1.03
N VAL A 182 47.44 31.71 1.60
CA VAL A 182 48.61 31.52 2.53
C VAL A 182 48.21 30.51 3.63
N MET A 183 48.97 29.53 4.11
CA MET A 183 50.31 28.98 3.85
C MET A 183 50.42 27.57 4.49
N VAL A 184 51.41 26.83 3.99
CA VAL A 184 51.96 25.55 4.45
C VAL A 184 52.56 25.63 5.86
N ARG A 185 52.38 24.60 6.69
CA ARG A 185 53.48 24.07 7.53
C ARG A 185 53.33 22.60 7.90
N ASP A 186 54.38 21.88 7.59
CA ASP A 186 54.68 20.47 7.84
C ASP A 186 55.48 20.35 9.16
N THR A 187 55.24 19.29 9.95
CA THR A 187 56.23 18.67 10.85
C THR A 187 55.75 17.27 11.32
N SER A 188 56.32 16.23 10.70
CA SER A 188 57.04 15.09 11.34
C SER A 188 56.57 14.46 12.68
N ARG A 189 56.06 13.21 12.57
CA ARG A 189 56.34 11.93 13.30
C ARG A 189 57.14 11.94 14.64
N PRO A 190 56.88 10.99 15.59
CA PRO A 190 57.21 9.57 15.37
C PRO A 190 56.30 8.48 16.01
N ARG A 191 56.61 7.24 15.63
CA ARG A 191 56.00 5.94 15.97
C ARG A 191 56.23 5.53 17.44
N HIS A 192 55.25 4.83 18.04
CA HIS A 192 55.51 3.83 19.06
C HIS A 192 54.63 2.58 18.89
N ARG A 193 55.30 1.41 18.84
CA ARG A 193 54.73 0.06 18.96
C ARG A 193 54.50 -0.25 20.45
N GLY A 194 53.43 -0.98 20.79
CA GLY A 194 53.27 -1.52 22.14
C GLY A 194 51.97 -2.30 22.43
N ARG A 195 51.98 -3.60 22.12
CA ARG A 195 51.38 -4.75 22.84
C ARG A 195 49.96 -4.68 23.44
N ALA A 196 49.14 -5.61 22.92
CA ALA A 196 48.12 -6.45 23.56
C ALA A 196 47.91 -6.35 25.09
N ARG A 197 46.65 -6.15 25.49
CA ARG A 197 46.10 -6.69 26.75
C ARG A 197 44.58 -6.94 26.68
N ARG A 198 44.26 -8.22 26.84
CA ARG A 198 43.07 -8.91 27.39
C ARG A 198 41.81 -8.09 27.72
N ARG A 199 40.67 -8.63 27.24
CA ARG A 199 39.29 -8.40 27.71
C ARG A 199 39.16 -8.44 29.24
N PRO A 200 38.13 -7.77 29.77
CA PRO A 200 37.14 -8.54 30.53
C PRO A 200 35.68 -8.23 30.16
N ARG A 201 34.85 -9.28 30.25
CA ARG A 201 33.39 -9.25 30.33
C ARG A 201 32.95 -8.53 31.62
N ARG A 202 31.90 -7.68 31.56
CA ARG A 202 30.89 -7.44 32.63
C ARG A 202 29.63 -6.89 31.96
N ARG A 203 28.50 -7.63 31.99
CA ARG A 203 27.46 -7.70 33.04
C ARG A 203 26.60 -6.43 33.09
N GLY A 204 25.30 -6.64 32.84
CA GLY A 204 24.27 -5.61 32.72
C GLY A 204 23.99 -4.85 34.01
N SER A 205 23.34 -3.71 33.84
CA SER A 205 22.87 -2.85 34.93
C SER A 205 21.39 -2.53 34.72
N VAL A 206 20.59 -2.93 35.71
CA VAL A 206 19.11 -2.87 35.80
C VAL A 206 18.66 -1.47 36.26
N VAL A 207 19.25 -0.39 35.74
CA VAL A 207 18.97 0.97 36.26
C VAL A 207 18.09 1.82 35.33
N SER A 208 17.76 1.33 34.13
CA SER A 208 16.90 2.08 33.19
C SER A 208 15.39 1.99 33.48
N ALA A 209 14.95 1.15 34.42
CA ALA A 209 13.52 0.90 34.67
C ALA A 209 12.85 1.91 35.63
N LEU A 210 13.63 2.67 36.41
CA LEU A 210 13.08 3.59 37.42
C LEU A 210 12.92 5.03 36.93
N VAL A 211 13.64 5.46 35.89
CA VAL A 211 13.49 6.82 35.32
C VAL A 211 12.23 6.94 34.44
N GLY A 212 11.80 5.85 33.79
CA GLY A 212 10.59 5.84 32.96
C GLY A 212 9.27 5.89 33.73
N LEU A 213 9.26 5.44 34.98
CA LEU A 213 8.03 5.37 35.80
C LEU A 213 7.68 6.71 36.48
N VAL A 214 8.68 7.56 36.75
CA VAL A 214 8.44 8.91 37.31
C VAL A 214 7.96 9.89 36.22
N ALA A 215 8.42 9.74 34.98
CA ALA A 215 7.97 10.58 33.86
C ALA A 215 6.50 10.31 33.45
N LEU A 216 6.01 9.08 33.64
CA LEU A 216 4.63 8.70 33.33
C LEU A 216 3.62 9.14 34.42
N TRP A 217 4.07 9.38 35.64
CA TRP A 217 3.21 9.86 36.74
C TRP A 217 3.05 11.38 36.74
N ALA A 218 4.06 12.13 36.29
CA ALA A 218 3.98 13.60 36.18
C ALA A 218 3.04 14.09 35.06
N PHE A 219 2.83 13.29 34.01
CA PHE A 219 2.00 13.70 32.86
C PHE A 219 0.48 13.52 33.10
N SER A 220 0.07 12.74 34.12
CA SER A 220 -1.35 12.47 34.41
C SER A 220 -2.01 13.47 35.35
N HIS A 221 -1.28 14.44 35.92
CA HIS A 221 -1.82 15.34 36.96
C HIS A 221 -1.75 16.84 36.66
N VAL A 222 -1.27 17.26 35.47
CA VAL A 222 -1.20 18.70 35.10
C VAL A 222 -1.95 19.02 33.78
N GLY A 223 -2.51 18.02 33.10
CA GLY A 223 -3.14 18.17 31.79
C GLY A 223 -4.52 18.87 31.67
N PRO A 224 -5.41 18.97 32.67
CA PRO A 224 -6.77 19.45 32.40
C PRO A 224 -7.02 20.97 32.44
N HIS A 225 -6.01 21.82 32.67
CA HIS A 225 -6.27 23.27 32.93
C HIS A 225 -5.72 24.26 31.89
N LEU A 226 -5.31 23.81 30.70
CA LEU A 226 -4.75 24.71 29.66
C LEU A 226 -5.61 24.91 28.40
N PHE A 227 -6.87 24.46 28.38
CA PHE A 227 -7.76 24.62 27.22
C PHE A 227 -9.14 25.25 27.53
N SER A 228 -9.20 26.27 28.40
CA SER A 228 -10.44 27.00 28.66
C SER A 228 -10.48 28.46 28.16
N ASN A 229 -9.43 28.98 27.51
CA ASN A 229 -9.40 30.40 27.10
C ASN A 229 -9.03 30.63 25.62
N LEU A 230 -9.72 29.98 24.69
CA LEU A 230 -9.71 30.37 23.27
C LEU A 230 -11.12 30.48 22.68
N GLY A 231 -12.06 30.94 23.50
CA GLY A 231 -13.46 31.19 23.13
C GLY A 231 -13.88 32.62 23.45
N ALA A 232 -13.13 33.62 22.97
CA ALA A 232 -13.54 35.03 23.05
C ALA A 232 -12.68 35.88 22.10
N GLN A 233 -12.88 35.73 20.79
CA GLN A 233 -12.68 36.77 19.78
C GLN A 233 -12.86 36.13 18.41
N LEU A 234 -14.09 36.19 17.89
CA LEU A 234 -14.42 36.39 16.48
C LEU A 234 -15.91 36.71 16.47
N GLY A 235 -16.20 37.99 16.65
CA GLY A 235 -17.54 38.54 16.55
C GLY A 235 -18.05 38.51 15.11
N SER A 236 -19.33 38.19 14.99
CA SER A 236 -20.28 38.83 14.08
C SER A 236 -19.85 39.06 12.63
N VAL A 237 -20.11 38.04 11.81
CA VAL A 237 -20.78 38.26 10.52
C VAL A 237 -22.04 37.40 10.52
N VAL A 238 -23.14 38.00 11.00
CA VAL A 238 -24.49 37.47 10.79
C VAL A 238 -24.81 37.73 9.33
N SER A 239 -24.68 36.70 8.48
CA SER A 239 -25.42 36.65 7.22
C SER A 239 -26.75 35.98 7.50
N PRO A 240 -27.88 36.55 7.05
CA PRO A 240 -29.20 36.01 7.34
C PRO A 240 -29.32 34.61 6.74
N ALA A 241 -30.03 33.75 7.46
CA ALA A 241 -30.47 32.46 6.96
C ALA A 241 -31.11 32.66 5.58
N ALA A 242 -30.39 32.25 4.53
CA ALA A 242 -31.04 31.94 3.28
C ALA A 242 -31.92 30.73 3.57
N THR A 243 -33.22 30.98 3.73
CA THR A 243 -34.29 30.04 3.43
C THR A 243 -34.19 29.67 1.94
N GLY A 244 -33.11 28.98 1.59
CA GLY A 244 -32.98 28.25 0.35
C GLY A 244 -33.78 26.98 0.54
N SER A 245 -35.03 27.03 0.10
CA SER A 245 -35.73 25.84 -0.36
C SER A 245 -34.79 25.06 -1.26
N TYR A 246 -34.24 23.94 -0.76
CA TYR A 246 -33.61 22.95 -1.61
C TYR A 246 -34.63 22.61 -2.70
N PRO A 247 -34.32 22.81 -4.00
CA PRO A 247 -35.17 22.27 -5.05
C PRO A 247 -35.19 20.75 -4.85
N LEU A 248 -36.34 20.25 -4.42
CA LEU A 248 -36.75 18.89 -4.69
C LEU A 248 -36.72 18.73 -6.22
N ASP A 249 -36.06 17.67 -6.66
CA ASP A 249 -36.16 17.08 -7.99
C ASP A 249 -35.61 17.88 -9.17
N ALA A 250 -34.29 17.72 -9.38
CA ALA A 250 -33.83 17.27 -10.69
C ALA A 250 -33.00 15.98 -10.46
N PRO A 251 -33.38 14.82 -11.03
CA PRO A 251 -32.55 13.63 -10.94
C PRO A 251 -31.24 13.92 -11.67
N SER A 252 -30.15 14.10 -10.91
CA SER A 252 -28.81 13.96 -11.48
C SER A 252 -28.78 12.62 -12.22
N PRO A 253 -28.25 12.54 -13.46
CA PRO A 253 -28.17 11.26 -14.17
C PRO A 253 -27.55 10.23 -13.23
N ALA A 254 -28.30 9.17 -12.94
CA ALA A 254 -27.89 8.19 -11.93
C ALA A 254 -26.49 7.69 -12.30
N LYS A 255 -25.53 7.83 -11.37
CA LYS A 255 -24.13 7.43 -11.60
C LYS A 255 -24.10 6.00 -12.12
N ALA A 256 -23.23 5.68 -13.09
CA ALA A 256 -23.17 4.34 -13.67
C ALA A 256 -22.99 3.25 -12.60
N CYS A 257 -22.21 3.53 -11.55
CA CYS A 257 -22.00 2.64 -10.42
C CYS A 257 -23.24 2.41 -9.53
N GLN A 258 -24.29 3.25 -9.61
CA GLN A 258 -25.59 3.05 -8.93
C GLN A 258 -26.45 1.99 -9.62
N SER A 259 -26.04 1.51 -10.80
CA SER A 259 -26.62 0.29 -11.41
C SER A 259 -26.56 -0.92 -10.46
N LEU A 260 -25.60 -0.92 -9.53
CA LEU A 260 -25.62 -1.79 -8.35
C LEU A 260 -26.66 -1.29 -7.34
N GLY A 261 -27.92 -1.63 -7.58
CA GLY A 261 -29.04 -1.19 -6.76
C GLY A 261 -28.94 -1.60 -5.28
N ARG A 262 -29.53 -0.78 -4.41
CA ARG A 262 -29.54 -0.98 -2.95
C ARG A 262 -29.99 -2.38 -2.51
N ILE A 263 -31.04 -2.91 -3.13
CA ILE A 263 -31.60 -4.24 -2.81
C ILE A 263 -30.57 -5.33 -3.11
N THR A 264 -29.84 -5.22 -4.22
CA THR A 264 -28.76 -6.14 -4.60
C THR A 264 -27.62 -6.08 -3.59
N VAL A 265 -27.19 -4.89 -3.20
CA VAL A 265 -26.15 -4.69 -2.19
C VAL A 265 -26.54 -5.38 -0.87
N GLN A 266 -27.75 -5.13 -0.36
CA GLN A 266 -28.23 -5.76 0.88
C GLN A 266 -28.27 -7.28 0.77
N LYS A 267 -28.82 -7.81 -0.34
CA LYS A 267 -28.96 -9.25 -0.56
C LYS A 267 -27.61 -9.96 -0.62
N VAL A 268 -26.63 -9.41 -1.34
CA VAL A 268 -25.33 -10.07 -1.51
C VAL A 268 -24.44 -9.90 -0.26
N THR A 269 -24.48 -8.74 0.39
CA THR A 269 -23.66 -8.51 1.59
C THR A 269 -24.28 -9.09 2.86
N ALA A 270 -25.56 -9.46 2.82
CA ALA A 270 -26.42 -9.80 3.97
C ALA A 270 -26.55 -8.64 4.98
N ALA A 271 -26.43 -7.40 4.50
CA ALA A 271 -26.54 -6.20 5.33
C ALA A 271 -28.01 -5.80 5.54
N GLN A 272 -28.33 -5.35 6.75
CA GLN A 272 -29.66 -4.81 7.08
C GLN A 272 -29.94 -3.49 6.37
N SER A 273 -28.90 -2.72 6.05
CA SER A 273 -28.99 -1.44 5.36
C SER A 273 -27.94 -1.33 4.25
N ALA A 274 -28.16 -0.43 3.32
CA ALA A 274 -27.17 -0.02 2.33
C ALA A 274 -27.46 1.46 2.01
N LEU A 275 -26.92 2.34 2.84
CA LEU A 275 -27.11 3.79 2.76
C LEU A 275 -26.06 4.36 1.82
N VAL A 276 -26.48 5.07 0.77
CA VAL A 276 -25.55 5.71 -0.17
C VAL A 276 -24.79 6.82 0.57
N VAL A 277 -23.47 6.80 0.45
CA VAL A 277 -22.60 7.89 0.89
C VAL A 277 -22.53 8.92 -0.22
N PRO A 278 -22.88 10.19 0.03
CA PRO A 278 -22.71 11.24 -0.96
C PRO A 278 -21.24 11.36 -1.35
N THR A 279 -20.94 11.18 -2.63
CA THR A 279 -19.61 11.35 -3.22
C THR A 279 -19.70 12.43 -4.29
N PRO A 280 -18.75 13.37 -4.38
CA PRO A 280 -18.73 14.36 -5.46
C PRO A 280 -18.28 13.75 -6.80
N ASP A 281 -17.63 12.58 -6.76
CA ASP A 281 -17.08 11.88 -7.93
C ASP A 281 -18.17 11.06 -8.64
N GLU A 282 -18.43 11.35 -9.91
CA GLU A 282 -19.40 10.66 -10.78
C GLU A 282 -19.05 9.19 -11.03
N ASP A 283 -17.77 8.84 -10.97
CA ASP A 283 -17.27 7.48 -11.17
C ASP A 283 -17.27 6.65 -9.88
N THR A 284 -17.50 7.26 -8.71
CA THR A 284 -17.41 6.58 -7.42
C THR A 284 -18.76 6.52 -6.71
N CYS A 285 -19.20 5.30 -6.36
CA CYS A 285 -20.34 5.04 -5.51
C CYS A 285 -19.91 4.34 -4.24
N SER A 286 -20.44 4.79 -3.10
CA SER A 286 -20.06 4.28 -1.79
C SER A 286 -21.31 4.02 -0.96
N TRP A 287 -21.26 2.99 -0.10
CA TRP A 287 -22.36 2.62 0.79
C TRP A 287 -21.88 2.33 2.20
N TRP A 288 -22.66 2.76 3.19
CA TRP A 288 -22.62 2.19 4.53
C TRP A 288 -23.60 1.02 4.61
N LEU A 289 -23.11 -0.14 5.04
CA LEU A 289 -23.91 -1.37 5.21
C LEU A 289 -24.61 -1.42 6.57
N ALA A 290 -24.22 -0.53 7.48
CA ALA A 290 -24.88 -0.25 8.74
C ALA A 290 -25.10 1.27 8.89
N LYS A 291 -26.01 1.68 9.78
CA LYS A 291 -26.15 3.10 10.11
C LYS A 291 -24.82 3.63 10.67
N PRO A 292 -24.21 4.67 10.07
CA PRO A 292 -22.93 5.17 10.55
C PRO A 292 -23.10 5.77 11.95
N ARG A 293 -22.10 5.58 12.80
CA ARG A 293 -22.07 6.16 14.15
C ARG A 293 -21.62 7.62 14.13
N TYR A 294 -20.85 8.01 13.12
CA TYR A 294 -20.27 9.34 12.97
C TYR A 294 -20.35 9.80 11.52
N ALA A 295 -20.44 11.11 11.30
CA ALA A 295 -20.51 11.70 9.96
C ALA A 295 -19.31 11.35 9.05
N PHE A 296 -18.14 11.10 9.65
CA PHE A 296 -16.88 10.82 8.94
C PHE A 296 -16.54 9.33 8.86
N GLN A 297 -17.49 8.44 9.18
CA GLN A 297 -17.24 7.00 9.10
C GLN A 297 -16.98 6.59 7.64
N SER A 298 -15.90 5.86 7.40
CA SER A 298 -15.57 5.34 6.07
C SER A 298 -16.70 4.44 5.52
N PRO A 299 -16.90 4.41 4.19
CA PRO A 299 -17.85 3.50 3.58
C PRO A 299 -17.41 2.04 3.75
N ASP A 300 -18.39 1.13 3.81
CA ASP A 300 -18.16 -0.31 3.93
C ASP A 300 -18.02 -0.97 2.55
N LEU A 301 -18.73 -0.45 1.56
CA LEU A 301 -18.67 -0.87 0.16
C LEU A 301 -18.35 0.34 -0.71
N MET A 302 -17.42 0.19 -1.64
CA MET A 302 -17.07 1.20 -2.63
C MET A 302 -17.01 0.56 -4.01
N VAL A 303 -17.57 1.25 -5.01
CA VAL A 303 -17.48 0.90 -6.43
C VAL A 303 -16.92 2.10 -7.17
N ARG A 304 -15.93 1.87 -8.04
CA ARG A 304 -15.40 2.87 -8.96
C ARG A 304 -15.55 2.38 -10.39
N THR A 305 -15.96 3.23 -11.31
CA THR A 305 -16.13 2.94 -12.74
C THR A 305 -15.25 3.87 -13.59
N GLY A 306 -15.22 3.66 -14.91
CA GLY A 306 -14.66 4.65 -15.83
C GLY A 306 -13.13 4.67 -15.91
N GLY A 307 -12.58 5.83 -16.26
CA GLY A 307 -11.14 6.02 -16.57
C GLY A 307 -10.24 6.06 -15.33
N SER A 308 -10.84 6.07 -14.15
CA SER A 308 -10.14 6.07 -12.87
C SER A 308 -9.71 4.67 -12.40
N VAL A 309 -9.99 3.65 -13.21
CA VAL A 309 -9.86 2.23 -12.84
C VAL A 309 -8.79 1.52 -13.67
N ASP A 310 -7.52 1.74 -13.34
CA ASP A 310 -6.40 0.92 -13.82
C ASP A 310 -5.84 0.02 -12.69
N ARG A 311 -6.22 -1.27 -12.77
CA ARG A 311 -5.72 -2.57 -12.21
C ARG A 311 -5.00 -2.56 -10.82
N ARG A 312 -5.21 -3.47 -9.84
CA ARG A 312 -5.51 -4.93 -9.79
C ARG A 312 -5.92 -5.34 -8.35
N PHE A 313 -6.54 -6.53 -8.19
CA PHE A 313 -7.02 -7.12 -6.92
C PHE A 313 -6.02 -7.08 -5.76
N ALA A 314 -6.45 -6.54 -4.62
CA ALA A 314 -5.80 -6.71 -3.33
C ALA A 314 -6.85 -7.20 -2.32
N ALA A 315 -6.64 -8.40 -1.78
CA ALA A 315 -7.25 -8.78 -0.51
C ALA A 315 -6.22 -8.45 0.57
N ASN A 316 -6.49 -7.44 1.39
CA ASN A 316 -5.63 -7.12 2.53
C ASN A 316 -6.20 -7.85 3.75
N GLY A 317 -5.79 -9.10 3.91
CA GLY A 317 -6.04 -9.91 5.10
C GLY A 317 -4.82 -9.91 6.00
N THR A 318 -4.90 -9.27 7.17
CA THR A 318 -3.77 -9.26 8.12
C THR A 318 -3.69 -10.58 8.87
N THR A 319 -2.67 -11.42 8.64
CA THR A 319 -2.39 -12.59 9.50
C THR A 319 -1.45 -12.26 10.68
N GLY A 320 -1.69 -11.13 11.36
CA GLY A 320 -0.96 -10.72 12.56
C GLY A 320 -1.67 -11.11 13.86
N ALA A 321 -0.95 -11.19 14.98
CA ALA A 321 -1.60 -11.23 16.29
C ALA A 321 -2.35 -9.89 16.49
N ARG A 322 -3.69 -9.91 16.67
CA ARG A 322 -4.65 -8.77 16.70
C ARG A 322 -5.34 -8.41 15.36
N VAL A 323 -5.74 -9.43 14.60
CA VAL A 323 -6.55 -9.29 13.38
C VAL A 323 -7.92 -8.60 13.65
N ASP A 324 -8.42 -8.68 14.87
CA ASP A 324 -9.70 -8.11 15.32
C ASP A 324 -9.68 -6.60 15.60
N MET A 325 -8.51 -5.96 15.58
CA MET A 325 -8.37 -4.52 15.85
C MET A 325 -8.47 -3.62 14.61
N THR A 326 -8.33 -4.18 13.41
CA THR A 326 -8.43 -3.43 12.15
C THR A 326 -9.37 -4.14 11.18
N PRO A 327 -10.31 -3.43 10.56
CA PRO A 327 -11.15 -4.03 9.53
C PRO A 327 -10.29 -4.52 8.36
N GLY A 328 -10.59 -5.71 7.88
CA GLY A 328 -10.04 -6.23 6.63
C GLY A 328 -10.75 -5.62 5.43
N GLU A 329 -10.14 -5.76 4.26
CA GLU A 329 -10.70 -5.27 3.00
C GLU A 329 -10.41 -6.28 1.88
N VAL A 330 -11.45 -6.60 1.10
CA VAL A 330 -11.30 -7.33 -0.17
C VAL A 330 -11.69 -6.42 -1.31
N SER A 331 -10.78 -6.25 -2.26
CA SER A 331 -11.00 -5.43 -3.43
C SER A 331 -10.79 -6.22 -4.72
N ALA A 332 -11.70 -6.02 -5.67
CA ALA A 332 -11.68 -6.62 -6.99
C ALA A 332 -11.67 -5.56 -8.08
N TRP A 333 -10.71 -5.69 -8.99
CA TRP A 333 -10.55 -4.80 -10.13
C TRP A 333 -10.84 -5.61 -11.39
N ILE A 334 -11.88 -5.25 -12.11
CA ILE A 334 -12.43 -6.03 -13.22
C ILE A 334 -12.21 -5.25 -14.52
N PRO A 335 -11.21 -5.61 -15.35
CA PRO A 335 -11.05 -5.04 -16.67
C PRO A 335 -12.24 -5.35 -17.59
N VAL A 336 -12.36 -4.59 -18.68
CA VAL A 336 -13.28 -4.92 -19.77
C VAL A 336 -13.05 -6.36 -20.27
N ASN A 337 -14.13 -7.02 -20.67
CA ASN A 337 -14.19 -8.41 -21.15
C ASN A 337 -13.74 -9.49 -20.14
N THR A 338 -13.51 -9.12 -18.88
CA THR A 338 -13.14 -10.07 -17.83
C THR A 338 -14.35 -10.89 -17.36
N ARG A 339 -14.08 -12.16 -17.05
CA ARG A 339 -14.99 -13.06 -16.35
C ARG A 339 -14.23 -13.68 -15.17
N LEU A 340 -14.82 -13.64 -13.98
CA LEU A 340 -14.27 -14.34 -12.82
C LEU A 340 -14.83 -15.75 -12.70
N ASP A 341 -14.08 -16.60 -12.01
CA ASP A 341 -14.54 -17.93 -11.63
C ASP A 341 -15.79 -17.83 -10.74
N GLY A 342 -16.77 -18.69 -11.01
CA GLY A 342 -18.09 -18.68 -10.36
C GLY A 342 -19.13 -17.77 -11.00
N TRP A 343 -18.76 -16.95 -12.00
CA TRP A 343 -19.75 -16.17 -12.77
C TRP A 343 -20.58 -17.05 -13.70
N ARG A 344 -21.87 -16.72 -13.86
CA ARG A 344 -22.76 -17.38 -14.84
C ARG A 344 -22.17 -17.30 -16.25
N ALA A 345 -22.37 -18.37 -17.02
CA ALA A 345 -21.94 -18.42 -18.41
C ALA A 345 -22.46 -17.22 -19.21
N GLY A 346 -21.59 -16.62 -20.03
CA GLY A 346 -21.91 -15.42 -20.81
C GLY A 346 -21.76 -14.08 -20.08
N THR A 347 -21.60 -14.07 -18.74
CA THR A 347 -21.38 -12.82 -18.00
C THR A 347 -19.93 -12.34 -18.19
N ARG A 348 -19.76 -11.11 -18.66
CA ARG A 348 -18.47 -10.42 -18.79
C ARG A 348 -18.63 -8.94 -18.46
N ALA A 349 -17.59 -8.33 -17.92
CA ALA A 349 -17.56 -6.90 -17.69
C ALA A 349 -17.53 -6.13 -19.02
N ARG A 350 -18.45 -5.18 -19.20
CA ARG A 350 -18.56 -4.36 -20.43
C ARG A 350 -17.70 -3.09 -20.39
N GLN A 351 -17.18 -2.75 -19.21
CA GLN A 351 -16.26 -1.65 -18.97
C GLN A 351 -15.45 -1.95 -17.70
N PRO A 352 -14.30 -1.29 -17.47
CA PRO A 352 -13.53 -1.49 -16.25
C PRO A 352 -14.27 -0.95 -15.01
N PHE A 353 -14.19 -1.69 -13.91
CA PHE A 353 -14.65 -1.21 -12.61
C PHE A 353 -13.88 -1.86 -11.46
N MET A 354 -13.80 -1.15 -10.32
CA MET A 354 -13.29 -1.67 -9.06
C MET A 354 -14.44 -1.76 -8.07
N ILE A 355 -14.43 -2.81 -7.25
CA ILE A 355 -15.31 -2.95 -6.11
C ILE A 355 -14.49 -3.33 -4.87
N SER A 356 -14.71 -2.66 -3.75
CA SER A 356 -14.04 -2.89 -2.46
C SER A 356 -15.08 -3.12 -1.37
N LEU A 357 -14.87 -4.16 -0.57
CA LEU A 357 -15.70 -4.50 0.58
C LEU A 357 -14.84 -4.58 1.85
N ARG A 358 -15.15 -3.72 2.81
CA ARG A 358 -14.58 -3.77 4.16
C ARG A 358 -15.37 -4.76 5.01
N PHE A 359 -14.66 -5.47 5.89
CA PHE A 359 -15.24 -6.43 6.80
C PHE A 359 -14.50 -6.43 8.14
N THR A 360 -15.17 -6.91 9.19
CA THR A 360 -14.59 -7.00 10.53
C THR A 360 -14.36 -8.45 10.91
N TYR A 361 -13.25 -8.71 11.60
CA TYR A 361 -13.00 -10.03 12.16
C TYR A 361 -13.72 -10.20 13.49
N PRO A 362 -14.22 -11.41 13.81
CA PRO A 362 -14.72 -11.72 15.13
C PRO A 362 -13.65 -11.48 16.20
N GLN A 363 -14.04 -10.95 17.35
CA GLN A 363 -13.12 -10.73 18.47
C GLN A 363 -12.42 -12.04 18.86
N GLY A 364 -11.10 -12.01 19.01
CA GLY A 364 -10.31 -13.20 19.31
C GLY A 364 -10.33 -14.29 18.22
N ALA A 365 -10.62 -13.95 16.96
CA ALA A 365 -10.63 -14.91 15.87
C ALA A 365 -9.27 -15.64 15.72
N SER A 366 -9.32 -16.98 15.68
CA SER A 366 -8.16 -17.79 15.29
C SER A 366 -7.80 -17.54 13.82
N HIS A 367 -6.57 -17.88 13.40
CA HIS A 367 -6.17 -17.78 11.99
C HIS A 367 -7.12 -18.51 11.03
N ALA A 368 -7.64 -19.68 11.42
CA ALA A 368 -8.61 -20.41 10.61
C ALA A 368 -9.91 -19.62 10.45
N LYS A 369 -10.40 -19.00 11.53
CA LYS A 369 -11.62 -18.19 11.51
C LYS A 369 -11.43 -16.89 10.72
N ALA A 370 -10.27 -16.24 10.83
CA ALA A 370 -9.92 -15.08 10.03
C ALA A 370 -9.93 -15.39 8.52
N ARG A 371 -9.29 -16.49 8.11
CA ARG A 371 -9.31 -16.95 6.71
C ARG A 371 -10.70 -17.29 6.20
N ALA A 372 -11.54 -17.89 7.05
CA ALA A 372 -12.93 -18.16 6.67
C ALA A 372 -13.73 -16.88 6.41
N VAL A 373 -13.48 -15.82 7.19
CA VAL A 373 -14.11 -14.51 6.99
C VAL A 373 -13.60 -13.84 5.72
N GLU A 374 -12.29 -13.89 5.46
CA GLU A 374 -11.69 -13.40 4.21
C GLU A 374 -12.29 -14.10 2.98
N ALA A 375 -12.32 -15.44 2.97
CA ALA A 375 -12.91 -16.21 1.88
C ALA A 375 -14.41 -15.91 1.69
N ALA A 376 -15.14 -15.63 2.79
CA ALA A 376 -16.53 -15.19 2.71
C ALA A 376 -16.66 -13.79 2.09
N ALA A 377 -15.76 -12.85 2.43
CA ALA A 377 -15.71 -11.52 1.84
C ALA A 377 -15.36 -11.59 0.34
N GLU A 378 -14.40 -12.43 -0.06
CA GLU A 378 -14.08 -12.70 -1.47
C GLU A 378 -15.29 -13.20 -2.25
N LYS A 379 -16.05 -14.16 -1.71
CA LYS A 379 -17.29 -14.65 -2.35
C LYS A 379 -18.32 -13.53 -2.54
N LYS A 380 -18.49 -12.65 -1.54
CA LYS A 380 -19.39 -11.49 -1.63
C LYS A 380 -18.94 -10.52 -2.72
N VAL A 381 -17.65 -10.21 -2.76
CA VAL A 381 -17.05 -9.33 -3.77
C VAL A 381 -17.21 -9.91 -5.18
N THR A 382 -16.89 -11.19 -5.39
CA THR A 382 -17.09 -11.87 -6.67
C THR A 382 -18.54 -11.83 -7.13
N ARG A 383 -19.49 -11.99 -6.19
CA ARG A 383 -20.92 -11.93 -6.50
C ARG A 383 -21.40 -10.51 -6.82
N LEU A 384 -20.99 -9.51 -6.05
CA LEU A 384 -21.31 -8.12 -6.33
C LEU A 384 -20.74 -7.69 -7.70
N ALA A 385 -19.51 -8.11 -8.01
CA ALA A 385 -18.88 -7.85 -9.29
C ALA A 385 -19.64 -8.49 -10.46
N GLU A 386 -20.19 -9.70 -10.27
CA GLU A 386 -21.05 -10.34 -11.28
C GLU A 386 -22.33 -9.54 -11.54
N GLU A 387 -23.02 -9.09 -10.49
CA GLU A 387 -24.25 -8.30 -10.63
C GLU A 387 -23.98 -6.93 -11.26
N LEU A 388 -22.89 -6.28 -10.86
CA LEU A 388 -22.45 -5.02 -11.44
C LEU A 388 -22.08 -5.20 -12.93
N ALA A 389 -21.39 -6.27 -13.31
CA ALA A 389 -21.06 -6.56 -14.71
C ALA A 389 -22.30 -6.77 -15.60
N LYS A 390 -23.40 -7.28 -15.03
CA LYS A 390 -24.68 -7.42 -15.75
C LYS A 390 -25.41 -6.08 -15.92
N ALA A 391 -25.35 -5.24 -14.89
CA ALA A 391 -26.11 -4.00 -14.82
C ALA A 391 -25.38 -2.81 -15.47
N LEU A 392 -24.04 -2.83 -15.52
CA LEU A 392 -23.26 -1.75 -16.10
C LEU A 392 -23.43 -1.70 -17.62
N PRO A 393 -23.76 -0.52 -18.19
CA PRO A 393 -23.75 -0.34 -19.63
C PRO A 393 -22.32 -0.44 -20.19
N ALA A 394 -22.21 -0.72 -21.48
CA ALA A 394 -20.94 -0.52 -22.19
C ALA A 394 -20.59 0.97 -22.16
N ARG A 395 -19.30 1.28 -22.09
CA ARG A 395 -18.85 2.67 -22.15
C ARG A 395 -19.10 3.22 -23.56
N PRO A 396 -19.68 4.43 -23.72
CA PRO A 396 -19.72 5.07 -25.02
C PRO A 396 -18.29 5.27 -25.52
N SER A 397 -18.03 4.91 -26.77
CA SER A 397 -16.77 5.17 -27.46
C SER A 397 -16.59 6.68 -27.57
N THR A 398 -15.64 7.24 -26.83
CA THR A 398 -15.16 8.62 -27.00
C THR A 398 -14.19 8.72 -28.15
#